data_AF-A0A2D7NI69-F1
#
_entry.id   AF-A0A2D7NI69-F1
#
_cell.length_a   1.000
_cell.length_b   1.000
_cell.length_c   1.000
_cell.angle_alpha   90.00
_cell.angle_beta   90.00
_cell.angle_gamma   90.00
#
_symmetry.space_group_name_H-M   'P 1'
#
loop_
_entity.id
_entity.type
_entity.pdbx_description
1 polymer ?
#
loop_
_entity_poly.entity_id
_entity_poly.type
_entity_poly.pdbx_seq_one_letter_code
_entity_poly.pdbx_strand_id
1 'polypeptide(L)'
;MGLIEGTSTIILLFIAVPIKYFGKMEAAVQIVGPIHGILFVILVGMFLYGRWVVPLSWGMVGIGFIAAIVPFGPFLVDFRIARMLREDDAFAGS
;
A
#
# COMPACT_ATOMS: atom_id res chain seq x y z
N MET A 1 4.44 5.64 -2.27
CA MET A 1 4.69 4.18 -2.19
C MET A 1 3.39 3.40 -2.15
N GLY A 2 2.36 3.84 -1.42
CA GLY A 2 1.04 3.19 -1.38
C GLY A 2 0.40 3.01 -2.77
N LEU A 3 0.50 4.00 -3.66
CA LEU A 3 0.05 3.84 -5.06
C LEU A 3 0.73 2.70 -5.83
N ILE A 4 2.05 2.51 -5.66
CA ILE A 4 2.83 1.48 -6.38
C ILE A 4 2.45 0.09 -5.85
N GLU A 5 2.41 -0.05 -4.53
CA GLU A 5 2.03 -1.29 -3.88
C GLU A 5 0.57 -1.65 -4.22
N GLY A 6 -0.35 -0.71 -4.10
CA GLY A 6 -1.75 -0.92 -4.47
C GLY A 6 -1.93 -1.30 -5.94
N THR A 7 -1.15 -0.70 -6.85
CA THR A 7 -1.14 -1.10 -8.27
C THR A 7 -0.59 -2.51 -8.45
N SER A 8 0.47 -2.89 -7.72
CA SER A 8 1.01 -4.26 -7.73
C SER A 8 -0.02 -5.28 -7.22
N THR A 9 -0.82 -4.93 -6.22
CA THR A 9 -1.90 -5.77 -5.68
C THR A 9 -2.99 -6.00 -6.71
N ILE A 10 -3.40 -4.96 -7.45
CA ILE A 10 -4.40 -5.05 -8.53
C ILE A 10 -3.88 -5.95 -9.66
N ILE A 11 -2.61 -5.77 -10.09
CA ILE A 11 -2.00 -6.61 -11.13
C ILE A 11 -1.93 -8.07 -10.67
N LEU A 12 -1.54 -8.32 -9.41
CA LEU A 12 -1.49 -9.68 -8.87
C LEU A 12 -2.88 -10.35 -8.85
N LEU A 13 -3.91 -9.64 -8.36
CA LEU A 13 -5.27 -10.18 -8.22
C LEU A 13 -6.04 -10.32 -9.53
N PHE A 14 -5.96 -9.33 -10.42
CA PHE A 14 -6.80 -9.28 -11.63
C PHE A 14 -6.08 -9.75 -12.90
N ILE A 15 -4.75 -9.90 -12.87
CA ILE A 15 -3.98 -10.37 -14.02
C ILE A 15 -3.29 -11.70 -13.69
N ALA A 16 -2.44 -11.74 -12.66
CA ALA A 16 -1.65 -12.93 -12.38
C ALA A 16 -2.51 -14.12 -11.92
N VAL A 17 -3.51 -13.90 -11.05
CA VAL A 17 -4.43 -14.96 -10.59
C VAL A 17 -5.30 -15.52 -11.73
N PRO A 18 -5.97 -14.71 -12.57
CA PRO A 18 -6.70 -15.22 -13.73
C PRO A 18 -5.81 -15.97 -14.72
N ILE A 19 -4.60 -15.47 -15.02
CA ILE A 19 -3.66 -16.18 -15.90
C ILE A 19 -3.27 -17.54 -15.31
N LYS A 20 -3.06 -17.62 -13.99
CA LYS A 20 -2.78 -18.90 -13.31
C LYS A 20 -3.93 -19.90 -13.50
N TYR A 21 -5.18 -19.48 -13.28
CA TYR A 21 -6.32 -20.40 -13.32
C TYR A 21 -6.78 -20.72 -14.75
N PHE A 22 -6.87 -19.74 -15.64
CA PHE A 22 -7.34 -19.92 -17.02
C PHE A 22 -6.24 -20.36 -17.98
N GLY A 23 -5.01 -19.87 -17.79
CA GLY A 23 -3.86 -20.20 -18.64
C GLY A 23 -3.04 -21.39 -18.15
N LYS A 24 -3.32 -21.92 -16.93
CA LYS A 24 -2.49 -22.94 -16.25
C LYS A 24 -1.00 -22.56 -16.15
N MET A 25 -0.69 -21.26 -16.23
CA MET A 25 0.67 -20.74 -16.20
C MET A 25 0.96 -20.12 -14.83
N GLU A 26 1.69 -20.85 -13.99
CA GLU A 26 2.04 -20.38 -12.65
C GLU A 26 3.13 -19.29 -12.63
N ALA A 27 3.89 -19.16 -13.73
CA ALA A 27 5.02 -18.24 -13.85
C ALA A 27 4.64 -16.77 -13.53
N ALA A 28 3.44 -16.33 -13.91
CA ALA A 28 2.98 -14.97 -13.65
C ALA A 28 2.85 -14.68 -12.14
N VAL A 29 2.31 -15.63 -11.36
CA VAL A 29 2.18 -15.49 -9.91
C VAL A 29 3.53 -15.64 -9.21
N GLN A 30 4.40 -16.52 -9.72
CA GLN A 30 5.74 -16.73 -9.19
C GLN A 30 6.66 -15.52 -9.37
N ILE A 31 6.41 -14.67 -10.36
CA ILE A 31 7.17 -13.42 -10.58
C ILE A 31 6.51 -12.25 -9.84
N VAL A 32 5.20 -12.05 -10.00
CA VAL A 32 4.51 -10.88 -9.43
C VAL A 32 4.33 -11.00 -7.92
N GLY A 33 4.16 -12.22 -7.38
CA GLY A 33 4.01 -12.47 -5.95
C GLY A 33 5.19 -11.97 -5.10
N PRO A 34 6.44 -12.37 -5.40
CA PRO A 34 7.61 -11.87 -4.69
C PRO A 34 7.81 -10.36 -4.82
N ILE A 35 7.55 -9.78 -6.01
CA ILE A 35 7.64 -8.32 -6.22
C ILE A 35 6.65 -7.61 -5.29
N HIS A 36 5.40 -8.06 -5.24
CA HIS A 36 4.39 -7.51 -4.33
C HIS A 36 4.80 -7.68 -2.86
N GLY A 37 5.29 -8.86 -2.48
CA GLY A 37 5.73 -9.12 -1.10
C GLY A 37 6.86 -8.20 -0.64
N ILE A 38 7.84 -7.89 -1.50
CA ILE A 38 8.90 -6.93 -1.19
C ILE A 38 8.32 -5.52 -1.01
N LEU A 39 7.42 -5.09 -1.89
CA LEU A 39 6.76 -3.78 -1.79
C LEU A 39 5.95 -3.65 -0.50
N PHE A 40 5.26 -4.71 -0.08
CA PHE A 40 4.51 -4.76 1.18
C PHE A 40 5.42 -4.61 2.41
N VAL A 41 6.55 -5.35 2.45
CA VAL A 41 7.53 -5.23 3.54
C VAL A 41 8.11 -3.83 3.62
N ILE A 42 8.40 -3.20 2.48
CA ILE A 42 8.89 -1.81 2.43
C ILE A 42 7.83 -0.85 2.98
N LEU A 43 6.57 -0.99 2.58
CA LEU A 43 5.49 -0.13 3.07
C LEU A 43 5.30 -0.25 4.59
N VAL A 44 5.29 -1.48 5.11
CA VAL A 44 5.24 -1.75 6.56
C VAL A 44 6.42 -1.10 7.28
N GLY A 45 7.63 -1.25 6.74
CA GLY A 45 8.84 -0.60 7.26
C GLY A 45 8.73 0.92 7.28
N MET A 46 8.11 1.53 6.26
CA MET A 46 7.87 2.98 6.21
C MET A 46 6.87 3.45 7.26
N PHE A 47 5.79 2.71 7.53
CA PHE A 47 4.86 3.05 8.63
C PHE A 47 5.54 2.93 10.00
N LEU A 48 6.35 1.89 10.19
CA LEU A 48 7.13 1.72 11.43
C LEU A 48 8.17 2.82 11.59
N TYR A 49 8.92 3.19 10.55
CA TYR A 49 9.91 4.26 10.58
C TYR A 49 9.24 5.64 10.74
N GLY A 50 8.12 5.87 10.07
CA GLY A 50 7.33 7.09 10.15
C GLY A 50 6.91 7.42 11.58
N ARG A 51 6.67 6.42 12.44
CA ARG A 51 6.42 6.63 13.89
C ARG A 51 7.60 7.27 14.64
N TRP A 52 8.84 7.01 14.20
CA TRP A 52 10.04 7.55 14.85
C TRP A 52 10.35 8.98 14.39
N VAL A 53 9.97 9.33 13.17
CA VAL A 53 10.23 10.65 12.57
C VAL A 53 9.04 11.61 12.72
N VAL A 54 7.82 11.08 12.72
CA VAL A 54 6.55 11.79 12.84
C VAL A 54 5.78 11.15 14.00
N PRO A 55 5.14 11.90 14.92
CA PRO A 55 4.39 11.32 16.04
C PRO A 55 3.07 10.69 15.57
N LEU A 56 3.13 9.75 14.61
CA LEU A 56 2.00 8.94 14.18
C LEU A 56 1.50 8.12 15.37
N SER A 57 0.20 8.21 15.64
CA SER A 57 -0.45 7.42 16.68
C SER A 57 -0.42 5.92 16.34
N TRP A 58 -0.41 5.06 17.36
CA TRP A 58 -0.52 3.60 17.18
C TRP A 58 -1.78 3.18 16.39
N GLY A 59 -2.85 3.97 16.48
CA GLY A 59 -4.06 3.77 15.68
C GLY A 59 -3.81 3.96 14.17
N MET A 60 -3.02 4.95 13.78
CA MET A 60 -2.68 5.20 12.37
C MET A 60 -1.76 4.12 11.81
N VAL A 61 -0.82 3.61 12.60
CA VAL A 61 0.03 2.47 12.21
C VAL A 61 -0.81 1.21 12.01
N GLY A 62 -1.76 0.94 12.93
CA GLY A 62 -2.69 -0.19 12.82
C GLY A 62 -3.61 -0.08 11.60
N ILE A 63 -4.16 1.11 11.33
CA ILE A 63 -4.96 1.37 10.13
C ILE A 63 -4.12 1.19 8.86
N GLY A 64 -2.87 1.68 8.83
CA GLY A 64 -1.95 1.47 7.73
C GLY A 64 -1.67 0.00 7.44
N PHE A 65 -1.52 -0.81 8.49
CA PHE A 65 -1.35 -2.26 8.39
C PHE A 65 -2.59 -2.97 7.83
N ILE A 66 -3.77 -2.67 8.38
CA ILE A 66 -5.05 -3.25 7.90
C ILE A 66 -5.27 -2.85 6.45
N ALA A 67 -5.00 -1.59 6.13
CA ALA A 67 -5.08 -1.07 4.78
C ALA A 67 -4.10 -1.79 3.83
N ALA A 68 -2.87 -2.08 4.25
CA ALA A 68 -1.91 -2.81 3.41
C ALA A 68 -2.34 -4.25 3.08
N ILE A 69 -3.12 -4.89 3.96
CA ILE A 69 -3.66 -6.25 3.75
C ILE A 69 -4.88 -6.23 2.82
N VAL A 70 -5.69 -5.18 2.92
CA VAL A 70 -6.89 -5.05 2.07
C VAL A 70 -6.43 -4.64 0.67
N PRO A 71 -6.73 -5.42 -0.39
CA PRO A 71 -6.54 -4.93 -1.74
C PRO A 71 -7.32 -3.61 -1.86
N PHE A 72 -6.65 -2.54 -2.31
CA PHE A 72 -7.11 -1.14 -2.31
C PHE A 72 -6.85 -0.30 -1.05
N GLY A 73 -6.50 -0.86 0.10
CA GLY A 73 -6.28 -0.06 1.30
C GLY A 73 -5.09 0.91 1.24
N PRO A 74 -3.95 0.61 0.57
CA PRO A 74 -2.87 1.59 0.41
C PRO A 74 -3.31 2.86 -0.34
N PHE A 75 -4.24 2.75 -1.30
CA PHE A 75 -4.81 3.91 -2.00
C PHE A 75 -5.65 4.79 -1.06
N LEU A 76 -6.42 4.18 -0.16
CA LEU A 76 -7.23 4.92 0.80
C LEU A 76 -6.37 5.69 1.81
N VAL A 77 -5.27 5.07 2.26
CA VAL A 77 -4.31 5.71 3.17
C VAL A 77 -3.54 6.82 2.47
N ASP A 78 -3.05 6.60 1.24
CA ASP A 78 -2.39 7.67 0.46
C ASP A 78 -3.35 8.85 0.24
N PHE A 79 -4.63 8.60 -0.06
CA PHE A 79 -5.63 9.66 -0.21
C PHE A 79 -5.88 10.42 1.11
N ARG A 80 -5.94 9.70 2.25
CA ARG A 80 -6.13 10.31 3.57
C ARG A 80 -4.94 11.19 3.97
N ILE A 81 -3.71 10.71 3.76
CA ILE A 81 -2.49 11.44 4.05
C ILE A 81 -2.36 12.66 3.13
N ALA A 82 -2.60 12.51 1.83
CA ALA A 82 -2.58 13.63 0.88
C ALA A 82 -3.60 14.72 1.24
N ARG A 83 -4.78 14.32 1.75
CA ARG A 83 -5.79 15.26 2.25
C ARG A 83 -5.34 15.98 3.52
N MET A 84 -4.73 15.27 4.48
CA MET A 84 -4.20 15.87 5.71
C MET A 84 -3.11 16.90 5.40
N LEU A 85 -2.17 16.58 4.50
CA LEU A 85 -1.13 17.52 4.06
C LEU A 85 -1.73 18.78 3.41
N ARG A 86 -2.78 18.61 2.58
CA ARG A 86 -3.51 19.74 1.97
C ARG A 86 -4.26 20.60 2.97
N GLU A 87 -4.80 20.00 4.03
CA GLU A 87 -5.49 20.72 5.10
C GLU A 87 -4.48 21.51 5.94
N ASP A 88 -3.32 20.92 6.31
CA ASP A 88 -2.23 21.62 7.01
C ASP A 88 -1.65 22.78 6.20
N ASP A 89 -1.41 22.61 4.89
CA ASP A 89 -0.93 23.68 4.01
C ASP A 89 -1.94 24.85 3.91
N ALA A 90 -3.24 24.55 3.97
CA ALA A 90 -4.29 25.57 3.96
C ALA A 90 -4.38 26.35 5.28
N PHE A 91 -4.06 25.73 6.42
CA PHE A 91 -3.98 26.39 7.73
C PHE A 91 -2.65 27.14 7.94
N ALA A 92 -1.55 26.68 7.34
CA ALA A 92 -0.25 27.36 7.43
C ALA A 92 -0.14 28.58 6.50
N GLY A 93 -1.04 28.71 5.51
CA GLY A 93 -1.11 29.84 4.58
C GLY A 93 -2.10 30.95 4.95
N SER A 94 -2.76 30.89 6.12
CA SER A 94 -3.74 31.89 6.60
C SER A 94 -3.23 32.74 7.76
#